data_AF-A0A1F9QYI1-F1
#
_entry.id   AF-A0A1F9QYI1-F1
#
_cell.length_a   1.000
_cell.length_b   1.000
_cell.length_c   1.000
_cell.angle_alpha   90.00
_cell.angle_beta   90.00
_cell.angle_gamma   90.00
#
_symmetry.space_group_name_H-M   'P 1'
#
loop_
_entity.id
_entity.type
_entity.pdbx_description
1 polymer ?
#
loop_
_entity_poly.entity_id
_entity_poly.type
_entity_poly.pdbx_seq_one_letter_code
_entity_poly.pdbx_strand_id
1 'polypeptide(L)'
;MNALDRVQVAKTVRTFLDTKRPVDPAIRVKLDFAFRFHRQSVELLEIRPKFNKPGKTDHAFAKATFVKAQAIWKVYWMRGNLKWHPYQLAKVRSLNAFLKLVGEDKHHCFFG
;
A
#
# COMPACT_ATOMS: atom_id res chain seq x y z
N MET A 1 -12.51 11.98 -1.84
CA MET A 1 -12.88 10.88 -0.96
C MET A 1 -13.54 11.48 0.26
N ASN A 2 -14.84 11.23 0.41
CA ASN A 2 -15.60 11.62 1.60
C ASN A 2 -15.35 10.59 2.73
N ALA A 3 -16.05 10.70 3.85
CA ALA A 3 -15.87 9.79 4.99
C ALA A 3 -16.35 8.36 4.69
N LEU A 4 -17.50 8.19 4.02
CA LEU A 4 -18.06 6.89 3.66
C LEU A 4 -17.13 6.12 2.72
N ASP A 5 -16.57 6.80 1.72
CA ASP A 5 -15.60 6.24 0.80
C ASP A 5 -14.37 5.70 1.56
N ARG A 6 -13.89 6.43 2.58
CA ARG A 6 -12.72 6.03 3.37
C ARG A 6 -12.97 4.76 4.17
N VAL A 7 -14.17 4.59 4.73
CA VAL A 7 -14.53 3.36 5.46
C VAL A 7 -14.50 2.15 4.54
N GLN A 8 -15.08 2.27 3.35
CA GLN A 8 -15.08 1.19 2.37
C GLN A 8 -13.67 0.88 1.86
N VAL A 9 -12.88 1.92 1.54
CA VAL A 9 -11.48 1.76 1.14
C VAL A 9 -10.67 1.07 2.25
N ALA A 10 -10.86 1.48 3.50
CA ALA A 10 -10.16 0.89 4.64
C ALA A 10 -10.50 -0.61 4.79
N LYS A 11 -11.79 -0.97 4.70
CA LYS A 11 -12.24 -2.36 4.77
C LYS A 11 -11.59 -3.20 3.67
N THR A 12 -11.66 -2.73 2.42
CA THR A 12 -11.10 -3.44 1.26
C THR A 12 -9.58 -3.60 1.36
N VAL A 13 -8.85 -2.56 1.76
CA VAL A 13 -7.39 -2.63 1.93
C VAL A 13 -7.00 -3.59 3.06
N ARG A 14 -7.72 -3.56 4.20
CA ARG A 14 -7.47 -4.50 5.31
C ARG A 14 -7.60 -5.95 4.85
N THR A 15 -8.71 -6.28 4.19
CA THR A 15 -8.92 -7.63 3.65
C THR A 15 -7.78 -8.05 2.72
N PHE A 16 -7.32 -7.16 1.84
CA PHE A 16 -6.17 -7.47 0.98
C PHE A 16 -4.88 -7.71 1.78
N LEU A 17 -4.54 -6.83 2.71
CA LEU A 17 -3.32 -6.99 3.52
C LEU A 17 -3.35 -8.26 4.37
N ASP A 18 -4.52 -8.65 4.88
CA ASP A 18 -4.68 -9.90 5.63
C ASP A 18 -4.36 -11.14 4.76
N THR A 19 -4.61 -11.10 3.44
CA THR A 19 -4.17 -12.18 2.53
C THR A 19 -2.67 -12.27 2.32
N LYS A 20 -1.93 -11.17 2.59
CA LYS A 20 -0.48 -11.08 2.40
C LYS A 20 0.30 -11.23 3.70
N ARG A 21 -0.36 -11.10 4.84
CA ARG A 21 0.26 -11.24 6.16
C ARG A 21 0.80 -12.66 6.35
N PRO A 22 2.03 -12.82 6.86
CA PRO A 22 2.54 -14.11 7.26
C PRO A 22 1.59 -14.80 8.25
N VAL A 23 1.34 -16.09 8.10
CA VAL A 23 0.47 -16.84 9.03
C VAL A 23 1.15 -17.01 10.38
N ASP A 24 2.46 -17.24 10.38
CA ASP A 24 3.27 -17.44 11.57
C ASP A 24 3.47 -16.13 12.37
N PRO A 25 3.02 -16.08 13.65
CA PRO A 25 3.27 -14.95 14.54
C PRO A 25 4.74 -14.59 14.71
N ALA A 26 5.66 -15.56 14.68
CA ALA A 26 7.09 -15.31 14.79
C ALA A 26 7.64 -14.53 13.58
N ILE A 27 7.06 -14.75 12.39
CA ILE A 27 7.37 -13.98 11.19
C ILE A 27 6.69 -12.60 11.25
N ARG A 28 5.47 -12.49 11.77
CA ARG A 28 4.76 -11.19 11.93
C ARG A 28 5.52 -10.18 12.78
N VAL A 29 6.33 -10.65 13.73
CA VAL A 29 7.21 -9.76 14.52
C VAL A 29 8.29 -9.14 13.64
N LYS A 30 8.76 -9.85 12.61
CA LYS A 30 9.82 -9.43 11.68
C LYS A 30 9.27 -8.68 10.46
N LEU A 31 8.05 -8.97 10.05
CA LEU A 31 7.39 -8.39 8.89
C LEU A 31 5.87 -8.37 9.07
N ASP A 32 5.29 -7.18 9.09
CA ASP A 32 3.84 -6.97 9.05
C ASP A 32 3.48 -5.90 8.02
N PHE A 33 2.20 -5.78 7.69
CA PHE A 33 1.69 -4.78 6.78
C PHE A 33 0.65 -3.88 7.45
N ALA A 34 0.64 -2.63 7.04
CA ALA A 34 -0.36 -1.66 7.41
C ALA A 34 -0.71 -0.76 6.22
N PHE A 35 -1.61 0.19 6.44
CA PHE A 35 -1.89 1.24 5.48
C PHE A 35 -2.22 2.53 6.22
N ARG A 36 -2.08 3.65 5.53
CA ARG A 36 -2.52 4.95 6.02
C ARG A 36 -3.22 5.75 4.93
N PHE A 37 -4.10 6.64 5.34
CA PHE A 37 -4.64 7.66 4.46
C PHE A 37 -3.77 8.90 4.52
N HIS A 38 -3.40 9.43 3.36
CA HIS A 38 -2.75 10.72 3.24
C HIS A 38 -3.49 11.57 2.22
N ARG A 39 -4.25 12.56 2.69
CA ARG A 39 -5.18 13.39 1.90
C ARG A 39 -6.22 12.55 1.14
N GLN A 40 -6.04 12.42 -0.18
CA GLN A 40 -6.87 11.62 -1.08
C GLN A 40 -6.18 10.33 -1.53
N SER A 41 -5.08 9.97 -0.86
CA SER A 41 -4.30 8.79 -1.17
C SER A 41 -4.44 7.75 -0.08
N VAL A 42 -4.34 6.49 -0.48
CA VAL A 42 -4.05 5.37 0.40
C VAL A 42 -2.61 4.91 0.13
N GLU A 43 -1.84 4.75 1.19
CA GLU A 43 -0.46 4.28 1.16
C GLU A 43 -0.40 2.93 1.89
N LEU A 44 0.15 1.92 1.23
CA LEU A 44 0.44 0.62 1.84
C LEU A 44 1.84 0.68 2.44
N LEU A 45 1.95 0.14 3.64
CA LEU A 45 3.12 0.23 4.50
C LEU A 45 3.58 -1.18 4.85
N GLU A 46 4.89 -1.35 4.83
CA GLU A 46 5.57 -2.51 5.38
C GLU A 46 6.17 -2.13 6.73
N ILE A 47 5.92 -2.92 7.76
CA ILE A 47 6.38 -2.69 9.12
C ILE A 47 7.46 -3.71 9.45
N ARG A 48 8.66 -3.22 9.77
CA ARG A 48 9.79 -4.06 10.18
C ARG A 48 10.42 -3.58 11.49
N PRO A 49 11.06 -4.46 12.27
CA PRO A 49 11.95 -4.05 13.34
C PRO A 49 13.07 -3.15 12.82
N LYS A 50 13.46 -2.15 13.61
CA LYS A 50 14.67 -1.38 13.31
C LYS A 50 15.89 -2.26 13.50
N PHE A 51 16.85 -2.16 12.59
CA PHE A 51 18.06 -3.00 12.61
C PHE A 51 18.92 -2.80 13.88
N ASN A 52 19.07 -1.55 14.35
CA ASN A 52 20.05 -1.21 15.40
C ASN A 52 19.42 -0.60 16.67
N LYS A 53 18.09 -0.57 16.79
CA LYS A 53 17.40 0.02 17.97
C LYS A 53 16.10 -0.72 18.25
N PRO A 54 15.65 -0.76 19.51
CA PRO A 54 14.31 -1.25 19.81
C PRO A 54 13.24 -0.40 19.10
N GLY A 55 12.16 -1.07 18.70
CA GLY A 55 11.02 -0.46 18.01
C GLY A 55 10.87 -0.89 16.56
N LYS A 56 9.83 -0.37 15.92
CA LYS A 56 9.45 -0.67 14.54
C LYS A 56 9.60 0.57 13.66
N THR A 57 9.78 0.34 12.37
CA THR A 57 9.76 1.38 11.33
C THR A 57 8.80 0.95 10.23
N ASP A 58 8.12 1.91 9.63
CA ASP A 58 7.22 1.70 8.49
C ASP A 58 7.85 2.22 7.19
N HIS A 59 7.70 1.45 6.13
CA HIS A 59 8.15 1.79 4.79
C HIS A 59 6.96 1.78 3.85
N ALA A 60 6.60 2.94 3.32
CA ALA A 60 5.55 3.01 2.32
C ALA A 60 6.09 2.48 0.99
N PHE A 61 5.43 1.48 0.42
CA PHE A 61 5.90 0.80 -0.80
C PHE A 61 4.97 1.04 -1.99
N ALA A 62 3.66 1.11 -1.75
CA ALA A 62 2.66 1.36 -2.79
C ALA A 62 1.73 2.50 -2.38
N LYS A 63 1.31 3.31 -3.34
CA LYS A 63 0.34 4.39 -3.12
C LYS A 63 -0.65 4.50 -4.26
N ALA A 64 -1.91 4.69 -3.91
CA ALA A 64 -2.96 5.04 -4.86
C ALA A 64 -3.56 6.40 -4.49
N THR A 65 -3.56 7.35 -5.42
CA THR A 65 -4.17 8.67 -5.24
C THR A 65 -5.44 8.78 -6.06
N PHE A 66 -6.57 9.07 -5.42
CA PHE A 66 -7.85 9.23 -6.10
C PHE A 66 -7.99 10.62 -6.73
N VAL A 67 -8.23 10.65 -8.04
CA VAL A 67 -8.48 11.87 -8.82
C VAL A 67 -9.98 11.99 -9.06
N LYS A 68 -10.66 12.79 -8.22
CA LYS A 68 -12.12 12.96 -8.26
C LYS A 68 -12.66 13.33 -9.65
N ALA A 69 -12.04 14.30 -10.30
CA ALA A 69 -12.49 14.82 -11.60
C ALA A 69 -12.53 13.75 -12.71
N GLN A 70 -11.76 12.68 -12.57
CA GLN A 70 -11.67 11.60 -13.55
C GLN A 70 -12.20 10.27 -13.01
N ALA A 71 -12.60 10.22 -11.73
CA ALA A 71 -12.97 8.99 -11.03
C ALA A 71 -11.95 7.83 -11.20
N ILE A 72 -10.65 8.16 -11.20
CA ILE A 72 -9.56 7.19 -11.32
C ILE A 72 -8.61 7.23 -10.13
N TRP A 73 -7.86 6.14 -9.97
CA TRP A 73 -6.73 6.05 -9.06
C TRP A 73 -5.43 6.05 -9.85
N LYS A 74 -4.54 6.98 -9.51
CA LYS A 74 -3.15 6.98 -10.01
C LYS A 74 -2.30 6.12 -9.09
N VAL A 75 -1.53 5.20 -9.66
CA VAL A 75 -0.70 4.26 -8.90
C VAL A 75 0.76 4.73 -8.86
N TYR A 76 1.36 4.65 -7.69
CA TYR A 76 2.75 5.02 -7.45
C TYR A 76 3.45 3.93 -6.64
N TRP A 77 4.77 3.82 -6.86
CA TRP A 77 5.67 2.98 -6.07
C TRP A 77 6.77 3.85 -5.46
N MET A 78 7.30 3.42 -4.32
CA MET A 78 8.43 4.08 -3.67
C MET A 78 9.74 3.47 -4.18
N ARG A 79 10.64 4.27 -4.75
CA ARG A 79 11.97 3.79 -5.14
C ARG A 79 12.96 3.89 -3.98
N GLY A 80 14.12 3.25 -4.09
CA GLY A 80 15.19 3.30 -3.07
C GLY A 80 15.73 4.71 -2.76
N ASN A 81 15.42 5.71 -3.59
CA ASN A 81 15.68 7.12 -3.31
C ASN A 81 14.62 7.78 -2.41
N LEU A 82 13.67 7.02 -1.86
CA LEU A 82 12.54 7.46 -1.03
C LEU A 82 11.60 8.46 -1.74
N LYS A 83 11.55 8.44 -3.07
CA LYS A 83 10.64 9.26 -3.87
C LYS A 83 9.55 8.39 -4.49
N TRP A 84 8.35 8.97 -4.55
CA TRP A 84 7.22 8.36 -5.25
C TRP A 84 7.37 8.52 -6.75
N HIS A 85 7.33 7.40 -7.47
CA HIS A 85 7.32 7.38 -8.93
C HIS A 85 5.99 6.81 -9.43
N PRO A 86 5.41 7.33 -10.53
CA PRO A 86 4.27 6.70 -11.17
C PRO A 86 4.63 5.27 -11.58
N TYR A 87 3.78 4.30 -11.25
CA TYR A 87 3.98 2.93 -11.67
C TYR A 87 3.48 2.77 -13.11
N GLN A 88 4.37 2.74 -14.11
CA GLN A 88 4.04 2.57 -15.53
C GLN A 88 2.94 3.49 -16.08
N LEU A 89 2.77 4.69 -15.50
CA LEU A 89 1.64 5.60 -15.79
C LEU A 89 0.26 4.96 -15.55
N ALA A 90 0.20 3.90 -14.75
CA ALA A 90 -1.01 3.13 -14.49
C ALA A 90 -2.08 4.01 -13.82
N LYS A 91 -3.24 3.97 -14.45
CA LYS A 91 -4.48 4.57 -13.96
C LYS A 91 -5.50 3.44 -13.88
N VAL A 92 -6.05 3.22 -12.70
CA VAL A 92 -7.05 2.17 -12.48
C VAL A 92 -8.37 2.79 -12.08
N ARG A 93 -9.48 2.18 -12.51
CA ARG A 93 -10.84 2.70 -12.23
C ARG A 93 -11.36 2.30 -10.85
N SER A 94 -10.74 1.32 -10.20
CA SER A 94 -11.17 0.83 -8.89
C SER A 94 -9.99 0.57 -7.96
N LEU A 95 -10.27 0.64 -6.66
CA LEU A 95 -9.31 0.27 -5.63
C LEU A 95 -8.91 -1.20 -5.74
N ASN A 96 -9.84 -2.10 -6.08
CA ASN A 96 -9.53 -3.53 -6.27
C ASN A 96 -8.52 -3.75 -7.40
N ALA A 97 -8.62 -2.99 -8.50
CA ALA A 97 -7.65 -3.07 -9.58
C ALA A 97 -6.25 -2.58 -9.14
N PHE A 98 -6.18 -1.55 -8.27
CA PHE A 98 -4.92 -1.16 -7.65
C PHE A 98 -4.35 -2.28 -6.78
N LEU A 99 -5.15 -2.88 -5.91
CA LEU A 99 -4.72 -3.95 -5.00
C LEU A 99 -4.31 -5.21 -5.77
N LYS A 100 -5.01 -5.56 -6.85
CA LYS A 100 -4.63 -6.65 -7.75
C LYS A 100 -3.26 -6.40 -8.39
N LEU A 101 -3.04 -5.20 -8.92
CA LEU A 101 -1.77 -4.79 -9.51
C LEU A 101 -0.63 -4.89 -8.49
N VAL A 102 -0.84 -4.40 -7.27
CA VAL A 102 0.14 -4.54 -6.19
C VAL A 102 0.38 -6.01 -5.86
N GLY A 103 -0.69 -6.80 -5.74
CA GLY A 103 -0.64 -8.20 -5.35
C GLY A 103 0.02 -9.14 -6.38
N GLU A 104 -0.09 -8.81 -7.67
CA GLU A 104 0.59 -9.50 -8.78
C GLU A 104 2.09 -9.16 -8.82
N ASP A 105 2.44 -7.93 -8.43
CA ASP A 105 3.81 -7.39 -8.38
C ASP A 105 4.70 -7.84 -9.54
N LYS A 106 4.17 -7.73 -10.76
CA LYS A 106 4.79 -8.23 -12.00
C LYS A 106 6.23 -7.77 -12.22
N HIS A 107 6.60 -6.63 -11.64
CA HIS A 107 7.91 -6.01 -11.79
C HIS A 107 8.73 -5.99 -10.50
N HIS A 108 8.33 -6.73 -9.46
CA HIS A 108 9.02 -6.80 -8.16
C HIS A 108 9.32 -5.41 -7.58
N CYS A 109 8.33 -4.53 -7.68
CA CYS A 109 8.40 -3.13 -7.30
C CYS A 109 7.77 -2.86 -5.94
N PHE A 110 6.98 -3.80 -5.41
CA PHE A 110 6.19 -3.60 -4.19
C PHE A 110 6.63 -4.51 -3.04
N PHE A 111 6.91 -5.79 -3.32
CA PHE A 111 7.34 -6.76 -2.34
C PHE A 111 8.80 -7.16 -2.64
N GLY A 112 9.72 -6.79 -1.75
CA GLY A 112 11.15 -7.03 -1.86
C GLY A 112 11.85 -6.89 -0.52
#